data_AF-D3J2N4-F1
#
_entry.id   AF-D3J2N4-F1
#
_cell.length_a   1.000
_cell.length_b   1.000
_cell.length_c   1.000
_cell.angle_alpha   90.00
_cell.angle_beta   90.00
_cell.angle_gamma   90.00
#
_symmetry.space_group_name_H-M   'P 1'
#
loop_
_entity.id
_entity.type
_entity.pdbx_description
1 polymer ?
#
loop_
_entity_poly.entity_id
_entity_poly.type
_entity_poly.pdbx_seq_one_letter_code
_entity_poly.pdbx_strand_id
1 'polypeptide(L)'
;KAYRKLSKKYHPDINKEAGSDEKFKEVKEAYETLSDDQKRAHYDQFGHTDPNQGFGGGGFGGGDFGGFGFDDIFSSIFGGGTRRRDPNAPRQGADLQYTMTLSFEDAAFGKETTIEIPREETCDTCKGSGAKPGTTPETCSHCGGSGQLNVEQNTPFGKVVNRRVCHHCEGTGKIIKDKCADCGGKGKIKKRKKINVTIPAGVDDGQQLRLSGQGEPGINGGPAGDLFVVFHVRAH
;
A
#
# COMPACT_ATOMS: atom_id res chain seq x y z
N LYS A 1 -14.39 34.99 18.35
CA LYS A 1 -15.02 36.20 18.95
C LYS A 1 -16.44 35.92 19.48
N ALA A 2 -17.31 35.24 18.73
CA ALA A 2 -18.66 34.86 19.16
C ALA A 2 -18.67 33.89 20.36
N TYR A 3 -17.83 32.85 20.34
CA TYR A 3 -17.68 31.90 21.44
C TYR A 3 -17.43 32.58 22.79
N ARG A 4 -16.43 33.49 22.87
CA ARG A 4 -16.08 34.23 24.09
C ARG A 4 -17.21 35.11 24.65
N LYS A 5 -18.17 35.52 23.80
CA LYS A 5 -19.34 36.33 24.21
C LYS A 5 -20.46 35.44 24.73
N LEU A 6 -20.70 34.30 24.09
CA LEU A 6 -21.75 33.35 24.47
C LEU A 6 -21.33 32.51 25.68
N SER A 7 -20.07 32.09 25.77
CA SER A 7 -19.55 31.34 26.92
C SER A 7 -19.59 32.14 28.22
N LYS A 8 -19.36 33.46 28.17
CA LYS A 8 -19.53 34.34 29.34
C LYS A 8 -21.00 34.57 29.73
N LYS A 9 -21.91 34.49 28.76
CA LYS A 9 -23.36 34.73 28.97
C LYS A 9 -24.06 33.51 29.58
N TYR A 10 -23.61 32.31 29.25
CA TYR A 10 -24.17 31.05 29.74
C TYR A 10 -23.24 30.33 30.72
N HIS A 11 -22.20 31.01 31.22
CA HIS A 11 -21.29 30.38 32.18
C HIS A 11 -22.05 30.00 33.45
N PRO A 12 -21.90 28.77 33.97
CA PRO A 12 -22.65 28.28 35.14
C PRO A 12 -22.48 29.18 36.39
N ASP A 13 -21.30 29.78 36.54
CA ASP A 13 -21.03 30.70 37.66
C ASP A 13 -21.67 32.09 37.52
N ILE A 14 -22.03 32.49 36.29
CA ILE A 14 -22.54 33.85 35.98
C ILE A 14 -24.05 33.82 35.73
N ASN A 15 -24.58 32.74 35.16
CA ASN A 15 -25.99 32.59 34.83
C ASN A 15 -26.57 31.29 35.42
N LYS A 16 -27.43 31.44 36.42
CA LYS A 16 -28.09 30.35 37.17
C LYS A 16 -29.52 30.06 36.71
N GLU A 17 -29.92 30.55 35.54
CA GLU A 17 -31.23 30.23 34.95
C GLU A 17 -31.29 28.75 34.53
N ALA A 18 -32.45 28.11 34.71
CA ALA A 18 -32.64 26.72 34.30
C ALA A 18 -32.43 26.58 32.77
N GLY A 19 -31.49 25.72 32.37
CA GLY A 19 -31.13 25.50 30.96
C GLY A 19 -29.94 26.34 30.44
N SER A 20 -29.29 27.16 31.28
CA SER A 20 -28.04 27.83 30.91
C SER A 20 -26.90 26.84 30.68
N ASP A 21 -26.86 25.74 31.46
CA ASP A 21 -25.87 24.67 31.36
C ASP A 21 -25.92 23.92 30.03
N GLU A 22 -27.13 23.64 29.51
CA GLU A 22 -27.32 22.97 28.22
C GLU A 22 -26.82 23.87 27.08
N LYS A 23 -27.21 25.14 27.11
CA LYS A 23 -26.73 26.13 26.13
C LYS A 23 -25.23 26.37 26.22
N PHE A 24 -24.63 26.24 27.40
CA PHE A 24 -23.19 26.32 27.56
C PHE A 24 -22.47 25.11 26.94
N LYS A 25 -23.01 23.90 27.14
CA LYS A 25 -22.50 22.67 26.51
C LYS A 25 -22.58 22.75 24.98
N GLU A 26 -23.72 23.15 24.44
CA GLU A 26 -23.91 23.33 22.99
C GLU A 26 -22.93 24.36 22.40
N VAL A 27 -22.72 25.49 23.08
CA VAL A 27 -21.78 26.53 22.63
C VAL A 27 -20.33 26.03 22.65
N LYS A 28 -19.98 25.15 23.60
CA LYS A 28 -18.66 24.54 23.70
C LYS A 28 -18.43 23.54 22.55
N GLU A 29 -19.39 22.66 22.31
CA GLU A 29 -19.33 21.66 21.24
C GLU A 29 -19.28 22.30 19.84
N ALA A 30 -20.09 23.34 19.62
CA ALA A 30 -20.04 24.13 18.40
C ALA A 30 -18.69 24.81 18.21
N TYR A 31 -18.06 25.31 19.28
CA TYR A 31 -16.72 25.89 19.18
C TYR A 31 -15.66 24.85 18.87
N GLU A 32 -15.68 23.69 19.52
CA GLU A 32 -14.71 22.60 19.25
C GLU A 32 -14.79 22.13 17.80
N THR A 33 -15.99 22.06 17.22
CA THR A 33 -16.20 21.67 15.82
C THR A 33 -15.82 22.78 14.84
N LEU A 34 -16.20 24.04 15.12
CA LEU A 34 -16.00 25.16 14.18
C LEU A 34 -14.64 25.85 14.32
N SER A 35 -13.90 25.59 15.40
CA SER A 35 -12.57 26.17 15.64
C SER A 35 -11.46 25.47 14.86
N ASP A 36 -11.67 24.21 14.48
CA ASP A 36 -10.76 23.43 13.66
C ASP A 36 -11.25 23.41 12.21
N ASP A 37 -10.37 23.79 11.27
CA ASP A 37 -10.73 23.91 9.86
C ASP A 37 -11.11 22.56 9.22
N GLN A 38 -10.57 21.44 9.70
CA GLN A 38 -10.91 20.10 9.21
C GLN A 38 -12.26 19.63 9.76
N LYS A 39 -12.51 19.84 11.06
CA LYS A 39 -13.81 19.51 11.69
C LYS A 39 -14.94 20.35 11.12
N ARG A 40 -14.72 21.64 10.86
CA ARG A 40 -15.68 22.52 10.18
C ARG A 40 -16.00 22.03 8.76
N ALA A 41 -14.97 21.73 7.96
CA ALA A 41 -15.19 21.26 6.59
C ALA A 41 -16.00 19.95 6.54
N HIS A 42 -15.76 19.03 7.48
CA HIS A 42 -16.54 17.80 7.61
C HIS A 42 -17.99 18.08 8.01
N TYR A 43 -18.21 18.93 9.01
CA TYR A 43 -19.53 19.37 9.45
C TYR A 43 -20.33 20.01 8.31
N ASP A 44 -19.69 20.87 7.53
CA ASP A 44 -20.31 21.55 6.38
C ASP A 44 -20.66 20.56 5.25
N GLN A 45 -19.90 19.46 5.13
CA GLN A 45 -20.09 18.45 4.08
C GLN A 45 -21.12 17.37 4.43
N PHE A 46 -21.23 16.99 5.71
CA PHE A 46 -22.03 15.84 6.16
C PHE A 46 -23.11 16.17 7.21
N GLY A 47 -23.17 17.41 7.71
CA GLY A 47 -24.16 17.87 8.70
C GLY A 47 -23.97 17.30 10.10
N HIS A 48 -24.98 17.47 10.96
CA HIS A 48 -25.07 16.97 12.35
C HIS A 48 -25.26 15.44 12.45
N THR A 49 -24.88 14.70 11.40
CA THR A 49 -25.14 13.27 11.33
C THR A 49 -23.98 12.54 12.00
N ASP A 50 -24.26 11.99 13.18
CA ASP A 50 -23.37 11.07 13.89
C ASP A 50 -22.89 9.97 12.90
N PRO A 51 -21.57 9.82 12.67
CA PRO A 51 -21.02 8.81 11.77
C PRO A 51 -21.48 7.38 12.12
N ASN A 52 -21.95 7.17 13.35
CA ASN A 52 -22.39 5.88 13.85
C ASN A 52 -23.83 5.51 13.44
N GLN A 53 -24.59 6.42 12.82
CA GLN A 53 -25.97 6.11 12.41
C GLN A 53 -26.06 5.42 11.03
N GLY A 54 -24.93 5.29 10.32
CA GLY A 54 -24.88 4.72 8.96
C GLY A 54 -24.19 3.35 8.84
N PHE A 55 -23.58 2.81 9.91
CA PHE A 55 -22.79 1.58 9.84
C PHE A 55 -23.36 0.48 10.74
N GLY A 56 -24.28 -0.32 10.17
CA GLY A 56 -24.52 -1.69 10.63
C GLY A 56 -25.40 -1.87 11.86
N GLY A 57 -26.66 -2.25 11.63
CA GLY A 57 -27.39 -3.05 12.60
C GLY A 57 -26.65 -4.36 12.85
N GLY A 58 -26.19 -4.59 14.08
CA GLY A 58 -25.53 -5.83 14.46
C GLY A 58 -24.64 -5.73 15.69
N GLY A 59 -25.26 -5.73 16.88
CA GLY A 59 -24.70 -6.26 18.13
C GLY A 59 -23.29 -5.88 18.55
N PHE A 60 -23.16 -4.86 19.41
CA PHE A 60 -22.26 -4.95 20.57
C PHE A 60 -22.84 -4.10 21.70
N GLY A 61 -23.30 -4.76 22.75
CA GLY A 61 -23.93 -4.13 23.90
C GLY A 61 -22.91 -3.47 24.84
N GLY A 62 -23.38 -2.42 25.50
CA GLY A 62 -22.93 -1.88 26.78
C GLY A 62 -21.48 -2.13 27.20
N GLY A 63 -20.63 -1.13 27.01
CA GLY A 63 -19.29 -1.11 27.58
C GLY A 63 -18.66 0.25 27.42
N ASP A 64 -18.80 1.07 28.45
CA ASP A 64 -17.83 2.06 28.92
C ASP A 64 -16.71 2.44 27.93
N PHE A 65 -16.95 3.44 27.08
CA PHE A 65 -15.91 4.07 26.26
C PHE A 65 -15.30 5.27 27.02
N GLY A 66 -15.00 5.08 28.30
CA GLY A 66 -14.24 6.02 29.12
C GLY A 66 -12.74 5.79 28.91
N GLY A 67 -12.12 6.52 27.98
CA GLY A 67 -10.66 6.68 27.97
C GLY A 67 -9.92 6.52 26.64
N PHE A 68 -10.58 6.13 25.56
CA PHE A 68 -9.99 6.15 24.22
C PHE A 68 -10.48 7.40 23.49
N GLY A 69 -9.61 8.41 23.40
CA GLY A 69 -9.93 9.68 22.75
C GLY A 69 -10.51 9.46 21.36
N PHE A 70 -11.65 10.09 21.10
CA PHE A 70 -12.28 10.15 19.78
C PHE A 70 -11.27 10.58 18.69
N ASP A 71 -10.24 11.36 19.02
CA ASP A 71 -9.15 11.74 18.12
C ASP A 71 -8.34 10.56 17.55
N ASP A 72 -8.15 9.45 18.28
CA ASP A 72 -7.24 8.36 17.86
C ASP A 72 -7.94 7.29 17.00
N ILE A 73 -9.26 7.13 17.21
CA ILE A 73 -10.11 6.31 16.34
C ILE A 73 -10.52 7.10 15.08
N PHE A 74 -10.74 8.41 15.18
CA PHE A 74 -11.03 9.24 14.01
C PHE A 74 -9.77 9.45 13.15
N SER A 75 -8.56 9.53 13.71
CA SER A 75 -7.31 9.59 12.94
C SER A 75 -6.98 8.27 12.24
N SER A 76 -7.34 7.12 12.81
CA SER A 76 -7.11 5.80 12.20
C SER A 76 -8.18 5.42 11.17
N ILE A 77 -9.42 5.92 11.29
CA ILE A 77 -10.49 5.75 10.30
C ILE A 77 -10.48 6.82 9.18
N PHE A 78 -10.25 8.10 9.51
CA PHE A 78 -10.22 9.20 8.53
C PHE A 78 -8.82 9.61 8.05
N GLY A 79 -7.78 9.31 8.82
CA GLY A 79 -6.36 9.37 8.37
C GLY A 79 -5.84 8.03 7.85
N GLY A 80 -6.62 6.96 8.03
CA GLY A 80 -6.46 5.66 7.37
C GLY A 80 -6.96 5.69 5.94
N GLY A 81 -6.49 6.68 5.15
CA GLY A 81 -6.57 6.55 3.71
C GLY A 81 -5.96 5.20 3.37
N THR A 82 -6.77 4.29 2.81
CA THR A 82 -6.28 3.14 2.04
C THR A 82 -5.11 3.69 1.26
N ARG A 83 -3.86 3.40 1.70
CA ARG A 83 -2.68 4.08 1.16
C ARG A 83 -2.82 3.95 -0.33
N ARG A 84 -3.12 5.06 -1.02
CA ARG A 84 -3.34 5.06 -2.46
C ARG A 84 -2.02 4.55 -2.99
N ARG A 85 -1.96 3.25 -3.28
CA ARG A 85 -0.72 2.60 -3.63
C ARG A 85 -0.45 3.11 -5.02
N ASP A 86 0.37 4.15 -5.09
CA ASP A 86 0.81 4.71 -6.34
C ASP A 86 1.32 3.52 -7.18
N PRO A 87 0.68 3.21 -8.31
CA PRO A 87 1.08 2.09 -9.16
C PRO A 87 2.55 2.21 -9.60
N ASN A 88 3.05 3.45 -9.62
CA ASN A 88 4.41 3.82 -9.98
C ASN A 88 5.36 3.91 -8.78
N ALA A 89 4.91 3.64 -7.55
CA ALA A 89 5.80 3.57 -6.40
C ALA A 89 6.84 2.45 -6.58
N PRO A 90 8.05 2.62 -5.99
CA PRO A 90 9.01 1.54 -5.84
C PRO A 90 8.36 0.35 -5.13
N ARG A 91 8.38 -0.82 -5.77
CA ARG A 91 7.85 -2.06 -5.21
C ARG A 91 8.94 -3.13 -5.20
N GLN A 92 9.03 -3.85 -4.09
CA GLN A 92 9.91 -5.02 -4.01
C GLN A 92 9.55 -6.03 -5.10
N GLY A 93 10.57 -6.68 -5.65
CA GLY A 93 10.39 -7.77 -6.60
C GLY A 93 9.74 -8.98 -5.95
N ALA A 94 9.24 -9.91 -6.77
CA ALA A 94 8.66 -11.14 -6.26
C ALA A 94 9.75 -12.03 -5.65
N ASP A 95 9.38 -12.75 -4.59
CA ASP A 95 10.23 -13.78 -4.01
C ASP A 95 10.21 -15.02 -4.92
N LEU A 96 11.36 -15.68 -5.03
CA LEU A 96 11.51 -16.93 -5.76
C LEU A 96 11.58 -18.09 -4.78
N GLN A 97 10.98 -19.22 -5.13
CA GLN A 97 11.11 -20.45 -4.38
C GLN A 97 11.81 -21.50 -5.25
N TYR A 98 12.85 -22.12 -4.73
CA TYR A 98 13.59 -23.20 -5.38
C TYR A 98 13.58 -24.44 -4.49
N THR A 99 13.03 -25.54 -4.99
CA THR A 99 13.05 -26.81 -4.28
C THR A 99 14.33 -27.55 -4.63
N MET A 100 15.19 -27.76 -3.63
CA MET A 100 16.41 -28.52 -3.77
C MET A 100 16.23 -29.91 -3.17
N THR A 101 16.43 -30.95 -3.99
CA THR A 101 16.39 -32.33 -3.50
C THR A 101 17.77 -32.78 -3.02
N LEU A 102 17.86 -33.22 -1.76
CA LEU A 102 19.09 -33.68 -1.11
C LEU A 102 19.06 -35.18 -0.83
N SER A 103 20.24 -35.82 -0.81
CA SER A 103 20.39 -37.13 -0.18
C SER A 103 20.42 -36.97 1.35
N PHE A 104 20.14 -38.06 2.07
CA PHE A 104 20.23 -38.08 3.54
C PHE A 104 21.64 -37.70 4.03
N GLU A 105 22.67 -38.17 3.33
CA GLU A 105 24.08 -37.85 3.63
C GLU A 105 24.37 -36.36 3.45
N ASP A 106 23.95 -35.75 2.33
CA ASP A 106 24.15 -34.32 2.06
C ASP A 106 23.41 -33.45 3.10
N ALA A 107 22.23 -33.89 3.55
CA ALA A 107 21.46 -33.22 4.59
C ALA A 107 22.11 -33.34 5.98
N ALA A 108 22.71 -34.49 6.30
CA ALA A 108 23.35 -34.74 7.59
C ALA A 108 24.70 -34.03 7.73
N PHE A 109 25.54 -34.06 6.69
CA PHE A 109 26.91 -33.51 6.75
C PHE A 109 27.00 -32.05 6.29
N GLY A 110 25.97 -31.55 5.61
CA GLY A 110 26.02 -30.24 4.96
C GLY A 110 26.83 -30.29 3.66
N LYS A 111 26.55 -29.36 2.76
CA LYS A 111 27.16 -29.34 1.42
C LYS A 111 27.15 -27.94 0.83
N GLU A 112 28.22 -27.61 0.12
CA GLU A 112 28.25 -26.42 -0.74
C GLU A 112 27.90 -26.82 -2.17
N THR A 113 26.96 -26.11 -2.76
CA THR A 113 26.52 -26.38 -4.12
C THR A 113 26.20 -25.08 -4.86
N THR A 114 26.26 -25.12 -6.18
CA THR A 114 25.88 -24.00 -7.03
C THR A 114 24.59 -24.36 -7.74
N ILE A 115 23.54 -23.58 -7.51
CA ILE A 115 22.25 -23.73 -8.20
C ILE A 115 22.15 -22.73 -9.35
N GLU A 116 21.56 -23.16 -10.46
CA GLU A 116 21.27 -22.31 -11.61
C GLU A 116 19.77 -21.99 -11.64
N ILE A 117 19.43 -20.74 -11.35
CA ILE A 117 18.03 -20.29 -11.34
C ILE A 117 17.80 -19.33 -12.52
N PRO A 118 16.76 -19.57 -13.34
CA PRO A 118 16.30 -18.58 -14.30
C PRO A 118 15.65 -17.42 -13.53
N ARG A 119 16.24 -16.23 -13.61
CA ARG A 119 15.69 -15.02 -13.02
C ARG A 119 15.61 -13.90 -14.05
N GLU A 120 14.68 -12.99 -13.85
CA GLU A 120 14.72 -11.72 -14.56
C GLU A 120 15.85 -10.86 -13.99
N GLU A 121 16.55 -10.14 -14.85
CA GLU A 121 17.48 -9.08 -14.47
C GLU A 121 17.12 -7.83 -15.27
N THR A 122 17.49 -6.68 -14.72
CA THR A 122 17.39 -5.40 -15.44
C THR A 122 18.17 -5.52 -16.75
N CYS A 123 17.54 -5.11 -17.86
CA CYS A 123 18.21 -5.14 -19.15
C CYS A 123 19.42 -4.20 -19.14
N ASP A 124 20.61 -4.73 -19.43
CA ASP A 124 21.87 -3.96 -19.41
C ASP A 124 21.88 -2.84 -20.46
N THR A 125 21.30 -3.12 -21.63
CA THR A 125 21.25 -2.20 -22.78
C THR A 125 20.42 -0.96 -22.49
N CYS A 126 19.20 -1.12 -21.96
CA CYS A 126 18.30 -0.01 -21.68
C CYS A 126 18.29 0.44 -20.21
N LYS A 127 19.03 -0.23 -19.33
CA LYS A 127 19.07 -0.01 -17.87
C LYS A 127 17.67 0.08 -17.24
N GLY A 128 16.75 -0.78 -17.69
CA GLY A 128 15.37 -0.81 -17.18
C GLY A 128 14.40 0.19 -17.81
N SER A 129 14.84 1.11 -18.68
CA SER A 129 13.94 2.06 -19.34
C SER A 129 13.01 1.45 -20.39
N GLY A 130 13.36 0.27 -20.92
CA GLY A 130 12.66 -0.38 -22.03
C GLY A 130 12.87 0.29 -23.40
N ALA A 131 13.48 1.48 -23.45
CA ALA A 131 13.73 2.22 -24.68
C ALA A 131 15.08 1.85 -25.31
N LYS A 132 15.19 2.03 -26.63
CA LYS A 132 16.45 1.90 -27.35
C LYS A 132 17.48 2.90 -26.79
N PRO A 133 18.76 2.52 -26.62
CA PRO A 133 19.79 3.46 -26.19
C PRO A 133 19.81 4.72 -27.06
N GLY A 134 19.82 5.89 -26.41
CA GLY A 134 19.75 7.20 -27.08
C GLY A 134 18.33 7.71 -27.33
N THR A 135 17.30 6.91 -27.08
CA THR A 135 15.89 7.35 -27.10
C THR A 135 15.34 7.38 -25.68
N THR A 136 14.38 8.29 -25.44
CA THR A 136 13.75 8.45 -24.13
C THR A 136 12.28 8.03 -24.18
N PRO A 137 11.76 7.34 -23.15
CA PRO A 137 10.34 7.11 -23.02
C PRO A 137 9.59 8.44 -22.87
N GLU A 138 8.52 8.62 -23.64
CA GLU A 138 7.65 9.79 -23.52
C GLU A 138 6.56 9.52 -22.47
N THR A 139 6.13 10.55 -21.75
CA THR A 139 5.00 10.42 -20.82
C THR A 139 3.72 10.15 -21.61
N CYS A 140 2.93 9.18 -21.17
CA CYS A 140 1.66 8.87 -21.82
C CYS A 140 0.69 10.05 -21.72
N SER A 141 0.30 10.62 -22.87
CA SER A 141 -0.62 11.76 -22.97
C SER A 141 -2.03 11.45 -22.46
N HIS A 142 -2.49 10.21 -22.61
CA HIS A 142 -3.84 9.80 -22.20
C HIS A 142 -4.00 9.72 -20.69
N CYS A 143 -3.00 9.22 -19.96
CA CYS A 143 -3.06 9.08 -18.50
C CYS A 143 -2.19 10.11 -17.75
N GLY A 144 -1.50 11.01 -18.46
CA GLY A 144 -0.60 11.99 -17.86
C GLY A 144 0.55 11.38 -17.07
N GLY A 145 0.98 10.16 -17.41
CA GLY A 145 2.02 9.44 -16.66
C GLY A 145 1.54 8.57 -15.50
N SER A 146 0.25 8.63 -15.15
CA SER A 146 -0.29 7.89 -13.99
C SER A 146 -0.46 6.38 -14.22
N GLY A 147 -0.39 5.92 -15.48
CA GLY A 147 -0.62 4.51 -15.84
C GLY A 147 -2.09 4.06 -15.73
N GLN A 148 -2.99 4.92 -15.26
CA GLN A 148 -4.39 4.57 -15.01
C GLN A 148 -5.33 5.68 -15.52
N LEU A 149 -6.53 5.31 -15.93
CA LEU A 149 -7.58 6.23 -16.36
C LEU A 149 -8.75 6.14 -15.39
N ASN A 150 -9.26 7.28 -14.95
CA ASN A 150 -10.47 7.37 -14.15
C ASN A 150 -11.66 7.32 -15.10
N VAL A 151 -12.47 6.27 -14.99
CA VAL A 151 -13.72 6.11 -15.73
C VAL A 151 -14.86 6.43 -14.78
N GLU A 152 -15.47 7.59 -14.97
CA GLU A 152 -16.66 7.98 -14.23
C GLU A 152 -17.88 7.26 -14.81
N GLN A 153 -18.58 6.50 -13.98
CA GLN A 153 -19.81 5.83 -14.34
C GLN A 153 -20.95 6.41 -13.50
N ASN A 154 -21.92 7.01 -14.16
CA ASN A 154 -23.14 7.46 -13.52
C ASN A 154 -24.00 6.24 -13.20
N THR A 155 -24.29 6.04 -11.92
CA THR A 155 -25.21 5.01 -11.43
C THR A 155 -26.44 5.66 -10.81
N PRO A 156 -27.57 4.96 -10.65
CA PRO A 156 -28.75 5.49 -9.96
C PRO A 156 -28.48 5.96 -8.52
N PHE A 157 -27.37 5.50 -7.92
CA PHE A 157 -26.94 5.83 -6.56
C PHE A 157 -25.85 6.92 -6.52
N GLY A 158 -25.55 7.58 -7.65
CA GLY A 158 -24.55 8.64 -7.76
C GLY A 158 -23.43 8.32 -8.75
N LYS A 159 -22.40 9.17 -8.75
CA LYS A 159 -21.23 9.03 -9.62
C LYS A 159 -20.20 8.11 -8.97
N VAL A 160 -19.91 6.97 -9.60
CA VAL A 160 -18.85 6.06 -9.17
C VAL A 160 -17.65 6.24 -10.08
N VAL A 161 -16.48 6.54 -9.52
CA VAL A 161 -15.24 6.66 -10.28
C VAL A 161 -14.49 5.34 -10.21
N ASN A 162 -14.43 4.61 -11.33
CA ASN A 162 -13.69 3.36 -11.43
C ASN A 162 -12.35 3.59 -12.12
N ARG A 163 -11.27 3.11 -11.52
CA ARG A 163 -9.91 3.25 -12.04
C ARG A 163 -9.55 2.04 -12.88
N ARG A 164 -9.26 2.26 -14.17
CA ARG A 164 -8.83 1.21 -15.10
C ARG A 164 -7.37 1.42 -15.49
N VAL A 165 -6.65 0.34 -15.79
CA VAL A 165 -5.31 0.45 -16.37
C VAL A 165 -5.39 1.18 -17.71
N CYS A 166 -4.47 2.10 -17.97
CA CYS A 166 -4.43 2.82 -19.24
C CYS A 166 -4.04 1.84 -20.35
N HIS A 167 -4.91 1.64 -21.34
CA HIS A 167 -4.68 0.72 -22.46
C HIS A 167 -3.59 1.20 -23.42
N HIS A 168 -3.25 2.49 -23.43
CA HIS A 168 -2.20 3.04 -24.31
C HIS A 168 -0.79 2.77 -23.80
N CYS A 169 -0.59 2.71 -22.47
CA CYS A 169 0.71 2.49 -21.87
C CYS A 169 0.78 1.20 -21.02
N GLU A 170 -0.29 0.39 -21.03
CA GLU A 170 -0.40 -0.86 -20.28
C GLU A 170 -0.03 -0.73 -18.78
N GLY A 171 -0.37 0.40 -18.17
CA GLY A 171 -0.05 0.66 -16.76
C GLY A 171 1.34 1.25 -16.47
N THR A 172 2.24 1.33 -17.45
CA THR A 172 3.61 1.84 -17.23
C THR A 172 3.69 3.37 -17.09
N GLY A 173 2.65 4.10 -17.54
CA GLY A 173 2.63 5.56 -17.59
C GLY A 173 3.51 6.16 -18.69
N LYS A 174 4.28 5.35 -19.43
CA LYS A 174 5.22 5.81 -20.45
C LYS A 174 4.93 5.13 -21.78
N ILE A 175 5.16 5.84 -22.87
CA ILE A 175 5.06 5.34 -24.23
C ILE A 175 6.48 5.27 -24.79
N ILE A 176 6.88 4.07 -25.19
CA ILE A 176 8.18 3.80 -25.78
C ILE A 176 7.97 3.65 -27.29
N LYS A 177 8.34 4.67 -28.07
CA LYS A 177 8.30 4.63 -29.54
C LYS A 177 9.31 3.62 -30.08
N ASP A 178 10.55 3.76 -29.64
CA ASP A 178 11.66 2.87 -30.01
C ASP A 178 11.95 1.88 -28.89
N LYS A 179 11.39 0.67 -29.01
CA LYS A 179 11.61 -0.40 -28.04
C LYS A 179 13.06 -0.89 -28.09
N CYS A 180 13.62 -1.22 -26.94
CA CYS A 180 14.91 -1.88 -26.84
C CYS A 180 14.86 -3.26 -27.53
N ALA A 181 15.85 -3.56 -28.38
CA ALA A 181 15.93 -4.81 -29.12
C ALA A 181 16.07 -6.05 -28.21
N ASP A 182 16.81 -5.92 -27.10
CA ASP A 182 17.12 -7.08 -26.24
C ASP A 182 15.97 -7.46 -25.30
N CYS A 183 15.22 -6.48 -24.80
CA CYS A 183 14.11 -6.73 -23.86
C CYS A 183 12.71 -6.51 -24.47
N GLY A 184 12.61 -6.08 -25.72
CA GLY A 184 11.34 -5.83 -26.42
C GLY A 184 10.45 -4.78 -25.76
N GLY A 185 11.03 -3.86 -24.99
CA GLY A 185 10.28 -2.82 -24.26
C GLY A 185 9.97 -3.14 -22.79
N LYS A 186 10.26 -4.35 -22.31
CA LYS A 186 9.94 -4.76 -20.92
C LYS A 186 10.90 -4.19 -19.87
N GLY A 187 12.10 -3.77 -20.27
CA GLY A 187 13.15 -3.31 -19.37
C GLY A 187 13.84 -4.42 -18.56
N LYS A 188 13.40 -5.68 -18.71
CA LYS A 188 13.95 -6.85 -18.03
C LYS A 188 14.24 -7.98 -19.03
N ILE A 189 15.25 -8.78 -18.74
CA ILE A 189 15.66 -9.94 -19.54
C ILE A 189 15.83 -11.16 -18.64
N LYS A 190 15.45 -12.34 -19.14
CA LYS A 190 15.64 -13.60 -18.41
C LYS A 190 17.07 -14.08 -18.59
N LYS A 191 17.79 -14.27 -17.48
CA LYS A 191 19.15 -14.82 -17.44
C LYS A 191 19.21 -15.98 -16.44
N ARG A 192 20.03 -16.98 -16.72
CA ARG A 192 20.36 -18.01 -15.74
C ARG A 192 21.51 -17.51 -14.87
N LYS A 193 21.28 -17.45 -13.56
CA LYS A 193 22.29 -17.02 -12.60
C LYS A 193 22.73 -18.21 -11.74
N LYS A 194 24.04 -18.35 -11.60
CA LYS A 194 24.67 -19.29 -10.66
C LYS A 194 24.70 -18.65 -9.28
N ILE A 195 24.11 -19.31 -8.30
CA ILE A 195 24.09 -18.87 -6.91
C ILE A 195 24.70 -19.98 -6.07
N ASN A 196 25.72 -19.63 -5.28
CA ASN A 196 26.32 -20.55 -4.33
C ASN A 196 25.45 -20.62 -3.09
N VAL A 197 25.07 -21.84 -2.72
CA VAL A 197 24.23 -22.13 -1.56
C VAL A 197 25.00 -23.07 -0.66
N THR A 198 25.21 -22.63 0.57
CA THR A 198 25.81 -23.43 1.63
C THR A 198 24.69 -24.05 2.46
N ILE A 199 24.58 -25.37 2.41
CA ILE A 199 23.58 -26.14 3.13
C ILE A 199 24.18 -26.48 4.50
N PRO A 200 23.58 -26.01 5.61
CA PRO A 200 24.06 -26.37 6.94
C PRO A 200 23.88 -27.87 7.20
N ALA A 201 24.71 -28.43 8.06
CA ALA A 201 24.56 -29.81 8.52
C ALA A 201 23.30 -29.96 9.39
N GLY A 202 22.61 -31.08 9.24
CA GLY A 202 21.38 -31.39 9.99
C GLY A 202 20.14 -30.66 9.49
N VAL A 203 20.01 -30.47 8.17
CA VAL A 203 18.78 -29.92 7.59
C VAL A 203 17.67 -30.97 7.49
N ASP A 204 16.47 -30.58 7.90
CA ASP A 204 15.27 -31.42 7.81
C ASP A 204 14.48 -31.18 6.51
N ASP A 205 13.62 -32.14 6.16
CA ASP A 205 12.68 -32.00 5.06
C ASP A 205 11.72 -30.83 5.27
N GLY A 206 11.56 -29.98 4.24
CA GLY A 206 10.72 -28.78 4.29
C GLY A 206 11.39 -27.55 4.92
N GLN A 207 12.62 -27.68 5.45
CA GLN A 207 13.37 -26.53 5.96
C GLN A 207 13.69 -25.55 4.83
N GLN A 208 13.68 -24.25 5.15
CA GLN A 208 13.87 -23.17 4.17
C GLN A 208 15.12 -22.34 4.50
N LEU A 209 15.95 -22.11 3.49
CA LEU A 209 17.06 -21.17 3.54
C LEU A 209 16.73 -19.92 2.71
N ARG A 210 16.73 -18.76 3.37
CA ARG A 210 16.50 -17.47 2.71
C ARG A 210 17.81 -16.85 2.25
N LEU A 211 17.89 -16.53 0.96
CA LEU A 211 18.96 -15.75 0.35
C LEU A 211 18.41 -14.37 -0.03
N SER A 212 18.78 -13.37 0.77
CA SER A 212 18.26 -12.01 0.62
C SER A 212 18.69 -11.36 -0.71
N GLY A 213 17.77 -10.68 -1.40
CA GLY A 213 18.02 -9.96 -2.65
C GLY A 213 18.30 -10.85 -3.87
N GLN A 214 18.19 -12.18 -3.73
CA GLN A 214 18.41 -13.13 -4.82
C GLN A 214 17.14 -13.49 -5.61
N GLY A 215 15.99 -12.91 -5.26
CA GLY A 215 14.73 -13.04 -5.98
C GLY A 215 14.62 -12.16 -7.22
N GLU A 216 13.38 -11.87 -7.65
CA GLU A 216 13.14 -11.06 -8.84
C GLU A 216 13.51 -9.59 -8.64
N PRO A 217 13.88 -8.85 -9.71
CA PRO A 217 14.20 -7.44 -9.62
C PRO A 217 12.93 -6.62 -9.30
N GLY A 218 13.09 -5.65 -8.41
CA GLY A 218 12.02 -4.73 -8.04
C GLY A 218 11.47 -3.93 -9.22
N ILE A 219 10.30 -3.34 -8.98
CA ILE A 219 9.58 -2.52 -9.94
C ILE A 219 9.78 -1.05 -9.54
N ASN A 220 9.99 -0.17 -10.52
CA ASN A 220 10.15 1.28 -10.32
C ASN A 220 11.24 1.65 -9.30
N GLY A 221 12.38 0.95 -9.31
CA GLY A 221 13.48 1.20 -8.39
C GLY A 221 13.30 0.61 -6.99
N GLY A 222 12.32 -0.26 -6.79
CA GLY A 222 12.20 -1.05 -5.56
C GLY A 222 13.32 -2.10 -5.42
N PRO A 223 13.55 -2.61 -4.21
CA PRO A 223 14.54 -3.65 -3.95
C PRO A 223 14.18 -4.97 -4.65
N ALA A 224 15.15 -5.85 -4.83
CA ALA A 224 14.89 -7.20 -5.29
C ALA A 224 14.11 -8.00 -4.22
N GLY A 225 13.36 -9.00 -4.66
CA GLY A 225 12.81 -10.03 -3.78
C GLY A 225 13.90 -10.95 -3.23
N ASP A 226 13.49 -11.92 -2.42
CA ASP A 226 14.37 -12.92 -1.84
C ASP A 226 14.22 -14.27 -2.54
N LEU A 227 15.22 -15.13 -2.38
CA LEU A 227 15.15 -16.52 -2.84
C LEU A 227 15.04 -17.44 -1.63
N PHE A 228 13.98 -18.24 -1.59
CA PHE A 228 13.77 -19.29 -0.60
C PHE A 228 14.14 -20.64 -1.21
N VAL A 229 15.20 -21.26 -0.68
CA VAL A 229 15.59 -22.63 -1.03
C VAL A 229 14.90 -23.57 -0.05
N VAL A 230 13.95 -24.36 -0.53
CA VAL A 230 13.25 -25.37 0.28
C VAL A 230 13.96 -26.70 0.08
N PHE A 231 14.46 -27.29 1.16
CA PHE A 231 15.12 -28.58 1.11
C PHE A 231 14.09 -29.70 1.11
N HIS A 232 14.24 -30.64 0.19
CA HIS A 232 13.50 -31.88 0.18
C HIS A 232 14.48 -33.04 0.32
N VAL A 233 14.43 -33.75 1.45
CA VAL A 233 15.30 -34.89 1.72
C VAL A 233 14.66 -36.13 1.12
N ARG A 234 15.39 -36.89 0.30
CA ARG A 234 14.87 -38.16 -0.22
C ARG A 234 14.76 -39.16 0.92
N ALA A 235 13.62 -39.84 1.00
CA ALA A 235 13.44 -40.99 1.87
C ALA A 235 14.46 -42.07 1.49
N HIS A 236 15.04 -42.70 2.52
CA HIS A 236 16.09 -43.69 2.38
C HIS A 236 15.53 -45.09 2.12
#